data_AF-W8SSX3-F1
#
_entry.id   AF-W8SSX3-F1
#
_cell.length_a   1.000
_cell.length_b   1.000
_cell.length_c   1.000
_cell.angle_alpha   90.00
_cell.angle_beta   90.00
_cell.angle_gamma   90.00
#
_symmetry.space_group_name_H-M   'P 1'
#
loop_
_entity.id
_entity.type
_entity.pdbx_description
1 polymer ?
#
loop_
_entity_poly.entity_id
_entity_poly.type
_entity_poly.pdbx_seq_one_letter_code
_entity_poly.pdbx_strand_id
1 'polypeptide(L)'
;ANQNPDLHQAVRVLEDESKIQFIVASDLFMTPSAKYADLLLPETSFMERWNIGETWGTASYLILSEKLIEPEFERRSDYDWLREVAAKLGIENEFSQGRDEKAWIEHIWEQTRLAMPDENLPDFATLQKTRQHLFKSAPFIAFEDNIRDPDNHPFPTPSGKIEIFSKRLYDMQHPEIPALSHYVPAHEGPEDALVKDFPLQLITWKGKNRANSTQYANPWLIEVQQQTLWINPQDAQKRGITH
;
A
#
# COMPACT_ATOMS: atom_id res chain seq x y z
N ALA A 1 1.10 13.49 -4.88
CA ALA A 1 -0.07 14.20 -5.40
C ALA A 1 -1.17 13.27 -5.94
N ASN A 2 -0.86 12.31 -6.82
CA ASN A 2 -1.85 11.57 -7.63
C ASN A 2 -2.86 10.65 -6.90
N GLN A 3 -2.69 10.38 -5.61
CA GLN A 3 -3.63 9.60 -4.79
C GLN A 3 -4.50 10.48 -3.88
N ASN A 4 -4.34 11.81 -3.95
CA ASN A 4 -5.16 12.74 -3.18
C ASN A 4 -6.54 12.92 -3.84
N PRO A 5 -7.65 12.85 -3.09
CA PRO A 5 -9.00 13.03 -3.65
C PRO A 5 -9.21 14.40 -4.29
N ASP A 6 -8.60 15.48 -3.76
CA ASP A 6 -8.57 16.80 -4.41
C ASP A 6 -7.14 17.10 -4.88
N LEU A 7 -6.88 16.78 -6.14
CA LEU A 7 -5.58 17.01 -6.76
C LEU A 7 -5.22 18.50 -6.78
N HIS A 8 -6.17 19.40 -7.00
CA HIS A 8 -5.87 20.83 -7.08
C HIS A 8 -5.50 21.40 -5.72
N GLN A 9 -6.16 20.96 -4.65
CA GLN A 9 -5.74 21.30 -3.30
C GLN A 9 -4.35 20.76 -2.99
N ALA A 10 -4.07 19.50 -3.33
CA ALA A 10 -2.76 18.91 -3.10
C ALA A 10 -1.65 19.67 -3.82
N VAL A 11 -1.86 20.03 -5.09
CA VAL A 11 -0.91 20.83 -5.88
C VAL A 11 -0.67 22.19 -5.25
N ARG A 12 -1.73 22.92 -4.85
CA ARG A 12 -1.59 24.21 -4.17
C ARG A 12 -0.76 24.11 -2.88
N VAL A 13 -0.88 23.02 -2.14
CA VAL A 13 -0.10 22.81 -0.91
C VAL A 13 1.37 22.50 -1.23
N LEU A 14 1.63 21.67 -2.24
CA LEU A 14 2.98 21.31 -2.66
C LEU A 14 3.76 22.49 -3.26
N GLU A 15 3.06 23.43 -3.91
CA GLU A 15 3.64 24.65 -4.48
C GLU A 15 3.75 25.81 -3.47
N ASP A 16 3.19 25.66 -2.25
CA ASP A 16 3.18 26.71 -1.24
C ASP A 16 4.45 26.66 -0.38
N GLU A 17 5.50 27.33 -0.84
CA GLU A 17 6.80 27.44 -0.15
C GLU A 17 6.70 28.05 1.26
N SER A 18 5.63 28.79 1.55
CA SER A 18 5.40 29.33 2.91
C SER A 18 5.03 28.23 3.91
N LYS A 19 4.52 27.09 3.42
CA LYS A 19 4.15 25.92 4.21
C LYS A 19 5.16 24.78 4.09
N ILE A 20 5.68 24.55 2.90
CA ILE A 20 6.61 23.45 2.62
C ILE A 20 7.86 24.06 1.98
N GLN A 21 8.91 24.21 2.80
CA GLN A 21 10.14 24.89 2.37
C GLN A 21 11.09 24.01 1.57
N PHE A 22 10.94 22.69 1.65
CA PHE A 22 11.81 21.75 0.97
C PHE A 22 11.15 20.38 0.84
N ILE A 23 11.16 19.81 -0.36
CA ILE A 23 10.58 18.51 -0.69
C ILE A 23 11.68 17.60 -1.20
N VAL A 24 11.89 16.49 -0.49
CA VAL A 24 12.72 15.38 -0.94
C VAL A 24 11.82 14.25 -1.40
N ALA A 25 12.10 13.67 -2.57
CA ALA A 25 11.43 12.48 -3.06
C ALA A 25 12.45 11.41 -3.44
N SER A 26 12.20 10.17 -3.02
CA SER A 26 12.88 8.98 -3.55
C SER A 26 11.87 8.22 -4.42
N ASP A 27 12.19 8.03 -5.70
CA ASP A 27 11.27 7.37 -6.64
C ASP A 27 12.06 6.68 -7.75
N LEU A 28 11.53 5.57 -8.25
CA LEU A 28 12.08 4.85 -9.39
C LEU A 28 11.76 5.56 -10.71
N PHE A 29 10.67 6.34 -10.74
CA PHE A 29 10.22 7.06 -11.92
C PHE A 29 9.99 8.55 -11.62
N MET A 30 10.07 9.39 -12.66
CA MET A 30 9.64 10.79 -12.56
C MET A 30 8.10 10.89 -12.52
N THR A 31 7.52 10.50 -11.39
CA THR A 31 6.08 10.52 -11.14
C THR A 31 5.56 11.97 -11.04
N PRO A 32 4.23 12.20 -11.17
CA PRO A 32 3.67 13.54 -10.93
C PRO A 32 4.01 14.09 -9.54
N SER A 33 4.20 13.24 -8.54
CA SER A 33 4.66 13.68 -7.21
C SER A 33 6.14 14.08 -7.22
N ALA A 34 7.01 13.28 -7.85
CA ALA A 34 8.44 13.55 -7.95
C ALA A 34 8.77 14.89 -8.64
N LYS A 35 7.89 15.37 -9.54
CA LYS A 35 8.04 16.67 -10.21
C LYS A 35 7.95 17.89 -9.27
N TYR A 36 7.41 17.72 -8.06
CA TYR A 36 7.36 18.77 -7.04
C TYR A 36 8.55 18.71 -6.08
N ALA A 37 9.49 17.78 -6.26
CA ALA A 37 10.64 17.66 -5.37
C ALA A 37 11.72 18.70 -5.70
N ASP A 38 12.24 19.35 -4.66
CA ASP A 38 13.47 20.16 -4.76
C ASP A 38 14.71 19.28 -4.88
N LEU A 39 14.65 18.10 -4.26
CA LEU A 39 15.66 17.06 -4.37
C LEU A 39 15.01 15.72 -4.71
N LEU A 40 15.34 15.20 -5.90
CA LEU A 40 14.93 13.88 -6.34
C LEU A 40 16.10 12.89 -6.19
N LEU A 41 15.86 11.80 -5.47
CA LEU A 41 16.79 10.69 -5.26
C LEU A 41 16.34 9.51 -6.14
N PRO A 42 17.15 9.11 -7.15
CA PRO A 42 16.81 7.97 -7.99
C PRO A 42 16.89 6.66 -7.20
N GLU A 43 15.74 5.99 -7.06
CA GLU A 43 15.62 4.74 -6.29
C GLU A 43 15.89 3.50 -7.16
N THR A 44 16.23 2.39 -6.52
CA THR A 44 16.35 1.06 -7.13
C THR A 44 15.00 0.35 -7.30
N SER A 45 14.88 -0.43 -8.38
CA SER A 45 13.81 -1.41 -8.52
C SER A 45 14.02 -2.62 -7.61
N PHE A 46 12.98 -3.43 -7.42
CA PHE A 46 13.08 -4.66 -6.62
C PHE A 46 14.05 -5.70 -7.20
N MET A 47 14.48 -5.57 -8.46
CA MET A 47 15.48 -6.45 -9.08
C MET A 47 16.92 -6.00 -8.78
N GLU A 48 17.11 -4.76 -8.32
CA GLU A 48 18.42 -4.12 -8.11
C GLU A 48 18.86 -4.17 -6.62
N ARG A 49 18.03 -4.73 -5.72
CA ARG A 49 18.26 -4.76 -4.26
C ARG A 49 17.91 -6.09 -3.60
N TRP A 50 18.40 -6.29 -2.39
CA TRP A 50 18.06 -7.44 -1.55
C TRP A 50 16.77 -7.18 -0.77
N ASN A 51 15.89 -8.18 -0.71
CA ASN A 51 14.70 -8.10 0.15
C ASN A 51 14.25 -9.50 0.60
N ILE A 52 13.47 -9.56 1.67
CA ILE A 52 12.80 -10.77 2.13
C ILE A 52 11.41 -10.40 2.63
N GLY A 53 10.41 -11.24 2.35
CA GLY A 53 9.05 -10.93 2.78
C GLY A 53 8.07 -12.08 2.63
N GLU A 54 6.89 -11.86 3.19
CA GLU A 54 5.71 -12.69 3.02
C GLU A 54 4.78 -12.13 1.95
N THR A 55 3.74 -12.89 1.59
CA THR A 55 2.79 -12.53 0.54
C THR A 55 1.57 -11.75 1.05
N TRP A 56 1.77 -10.69 1.81
CA TRP A 56 0.68 -9.83 2.32
C TRP A 56 -0.44 -10.64 3.04
N GLY A 57 -0.05 -11.68 3.79
CA GLY A 57 -0.98 -12.56 4.51
C GLY A 57 -1.86 -13.48 3.64
N THR A 58 -1.72 -13.47 2.31
CA THR A 58 -2.59 -14.27 1.41
C THR A 58 -2.06 -15.66 1.10
N ALA A 59 -0.82 -15.96 1.47
CA ALA A 59 -0.21 -17.26 1.24
C ALA A 59 0.72 -17.65 2.38
N SER A 60 0.97 -18.95 2.45
CA SER A 60 1.69 -19.60 3.53
C SER A 60 3.16 -19.79 3.13
N TYR A 61 3.85 -18.73 2.72
CA TYR A 61 5.28 -18.82 2.43
C TYR A 61 6.05 -17.50 2.57
N LEU A 62 7.35 -17.64 2.84
CA LEU A 62 8.34 -16.56 2.80
C LEU A 62 9.18 -16.68 1.54
N ILE A 63 9.53 -15.54 0.95
CA ILE A 63 10.33 -15.45 -0.29
C ILE A 63 11.56 -14.59 -0.04
N LEU A 64 12.71 -15.08 -0.49
CA LEU A 64 13.93 -14.29 -0.66
C LEU A 64 13.94 -13.66 -2.05
N SER A 65 13.97 -12.33 -2.11
CA SER A 65 14.22 -11.57 -3.31
C SER A 65 15.70 -11.18 -3.35
N GLU A 66 16.48 -11.92 -4.13
CA GLU A 66 17.89 -11.62 -4.32
C GLU A 66 18.06 -10.42 -5.26
N LYS A 67 19.22 -9.76 -5.18
CA LYS A 67 19.63 -8.77 -6.17
C LYS A 67 19.96 -9.49 -7.49
N LEU A 68 19.19 -9.23 -8.54
CA LEU A 68 19.32 -9.89 -9.86
C LEU A 68 20.26 -9.13 -10.79
N ILE A 69 20.24 -7.81 -10.73
CA ILE A 69 21.05 -6.92 -11.57
C ILE A 69 21.68 -5.82 -10.72
N GLU A 70 22.76 -5.23 -11.22
CA GLU A 70 23.34 -4.04 -10.61
C GLU A 70 22.46 -2.80 -10.92
N PRO A 71 22.34 -1.84 -9.97
CA PRO A 71 21.66 -0.58 -10.22
C PRO A 71 22.24 0.11 -11.45
N GLU A 72 21.38 0.48 -12.40
CA GLU A 72 21.81 1.28 -13.54
C GLU A 72 21.93 2.77 -13.16
N PHE A 73 22.79 3.49 -13.88
CA PHE A 73 23.01 4.94 -13.71
C PHE A 73 23.50 5.30 -12.29
N GLU A 74 22.88 6.31 -11.68
CA GLU A 74 23.20 6.79 -10.32
C GLU A 74 22.16 6.33 -9.28
N ARG A 75 21.37 5.29 -9.61
CA ARG A 75 20.36 4.75 -8.72
C ARG A 75 21.01 4.13 -7.49
N ARG A 76 20.43 4.38 -6.33
CA ARG A 76 20.80 3.74 -5.06
C ARG A 76 19.54 3.36 -4.31
N SER A 77 19.68 2.40 -3.41
CA SER A 77 18.56 1.98 -2.58
C SER A 77 18.26 3.03 -1.51
N ASP A 78 17.01 3.06 -1.03
CA ASP A 78 16.62 3.93 0.08
C ASP A 78 17.50 3.70 1.31
N TYR A 79 17.94 2.45 1.52
CA TYR A 79 18.91 2.12 2.56
C TYR A 79 20.23 2.86 2.38
N ASP A 80 20.80 2.86 1.18
CA ASP A 80 22.07 3.54 0.89
C ASP A 80 21.94 5.06 0.97
N TRP A 81 20.81 5.63 0.54
CA TRP A 81 20.53 7.06 0.71
C TRP A 81 20.47 7.45 2.19
N LEU A 82 19.68 6.71 2.98
CA LEU A 82 19.51 6.97 4.40
C LEU A 82 20.79 6.72 5.20
N ARG A 83 21.58 5.70 4.81
CA ARG A 83 22.88 5.43 5.42
C ARG A 83 23.86 6.58 5.22
N GLU A 84 23.88 7.20 4.02
CA GLU A 84 24.73 8.37 3.79
C GLU A 84 24.27 9.58 4.60
N VAL A 85 22.96 9.79 4.73
CA VAL A 85 22.42 10.84 5.62
C VAL A 85 22.83 10.57 7.06
N ALA A 86 22.72 9.33 7.53
CA ALA A 86 23.17 8.93 8.87
C ALA A 86 24.67 9.20 9.09
N ALA A 87 25.51 8.94 8.08
CA ALA A 87 26.93 9.27 8.13
C ALA A 87 27.19 10.78 8.26
N LYS A 88 26.47 11.61 7.49
CA LYS A 88 26.57 13.08 7.58
C LYS A 88 26.09 13.61 8.94
N LEU A 89 25.18 12.90 9.59
CA LEU A 89 24.68 13.21 10.94
C LEU A 89 25.55 12.61 12.06
N GLY A 90 26.57 11.80 11.73
CA GLY A 90 27.45 11.15 12.70
C GLY A 90 26.84 9.94 13.42
N ILE A 91 25.77 9.35 12.89
CA ILE A 91 25.02 8.22 13.49
C ILE A 91 24.98 6.97 12.58
N GLU A 92 25.93 6.82 11.65
CA GLU A 92 25.95 5.70 10.71
C GLU A 92 26.04 4.34 11.42
N ASN A 93 26.82 4.25 12.49
CA ASN A 93 27.02 2.99 13.22
C ASN A 93 25.73 2.54 13.91
N GLU A 94 24.97 3.47 14.49
CA GLU A 94 23.68 3.21 15.12
C GLU A 94 22.62 2.85 14.08
N PHE A 95 22.61 3.55 12.94
CA PHE A 95 21.68 3.29 11.85
C PHE A 95 21.93 1.94 11.17
N SER A 96 23.16 1.71 10.70
CA SER A 96 23.51 0.52 9.91
C SER A 96 23.81 -0.69 10.78
N GLN A 97 24.24 -0.49 12.03
CA GLN A 97 24.80 -1.52 12.89
C GLN A 97 25.92 -2.33 12.18
N GLY A 98 26.65 -1.68 11.28
CA GLY A 98 27.70 -2.31 10.47
C GLY A 98 27.19 -3.28 9.38
N ARG A 99 25.89 -3.29 9.09
CA ARG A 99 25.28 -4.15 8.06
C ARG A 99 25.06 -3.39 6.76
N ASP A 100 25.24 -4.06 5.63
CA ASP A 100 24.68 -3.65 4.35
C ASP A 100 23.29 -4.28 4.15
N GLU A 101 22.63 -4.03 3.02
CA GLU A 101 21.30 -4.57 2.75
C GLU A 101 21.26 -6.10 2.88
N LYS A 102 22.25 -6.81 2.32
CA LYS A 102 22.28 -8.28 2.37
C LYS A 102 22.45 -8.78 3.81
N ALA A 103 23.36 -8.18 4.57
CA ALA A 103 23.58 -8.53 5.96
C ALA A 103 22.35 -8.24 6.84
N TRP A 104 21.56 -7.22 6.50
CA TRP A 104 20.25 -7.01 7.12
C TRP A 104 19.26 -8.12 6.79
N ILE A 105 19.17 -8.56 5.53
CA ILE A 105 18.30 -9.67 5.14
C ILE A 105 18.69 -10.96 5.87
N GLU A 106 19.99 -11.28 5.94
CA GLU A 106 20.49 -12.45 6.68
C GLU A 106 20.18 -12.35 8.18
N HIS A 107 20.36 -11.17 8.78
CA HIS A 107 20.03 -10.94 10.18
C HIS A 107 18.53 -11.12 10.46
N ILE A 108 17.67 -10.51 9.65
CA ILE A 108 16.20 -10.64 9.76
C ILE A 108 15.80 -12.11 9.66
N TRP A 109 16.34 -12.83 8.67
CA TRP A 109 16.03 -14.24 8.50
C TRP A 109 16.43 -15.08 9.71
N GLU A 110 17.61 -14.84 10.29
CA GLU A 110 18.06 -15.55 11.47
C GLU A 110 17.19 -15.23 12.70
N GLN A 111 16.78 -13.97 12.88
CA GLN A 111 15.83 -13.62 13.95
C GLN A 111 14.49 -14.34 13.77
N THR A 112 13.96 -14.41 12.55
CA THR A 112 12.73 -15.15 12.25
C THR A 112 12.89 -16.64 12.53
N ARG A 113 14.02 -17.25 12.15
CA ARG A 113 14.34 -18.66 12.44
C ARG A 113 14.37 -18.96 13.94
N LEU A 114 14.93 -18.05 14.74
CA LEU A 114 14.97 -18.18 16.20
C LEU A 114 13.59 -17.96 16.84
N ALA A 115 12.77 -17.07 16.27
CA ALA A 115 11.42 -16.79 16.77
C ALA A 115 10.40 -17.89 16.40
N MET A 116 10.68 -18.70 15.38
CA MET A 116 9.79 -19.75 14.87
C MET A 116 10.50 -21.13 14.85
N PRO A 117 10.90 -21.66 16.02
CA PRO A 117 11.68 -22.91 16.08
C PRO A 117 10.94 -24.12 15.49
N ASP A 118 9.62 -24.15 15.61
CA ASP A 118 8.79 -25.27 15.14
C ASP A 118 8.63 -25.32 13.62
N GLU A 119 8.86 -24.20 12.92
CA GLU A 119 8.75 -24.14 11.45
C GLU A 119 9.97 -24.73 10.73
N ASN A 120 11.05 -25.05 11.47
CA ASN A 120 12.28 -25.60 10.90
C ASN A 120 12.79 -24.76 9.71
N LEU A 121 12.79 -23.43 9.86
CA LEU A 121 13.31 -22.53 8.83
C LEU A 121 14.78 -22.87 8.54
N PRO A 122 15.20 -22.99 7.26
CA PRO A 122 16.58 -23.28 6.90
C PRO A 122 17.53 -22.15 7.33
N ASP A 123 18.83 -22.44 7.39
CA ASP A 123 19.84 -21.38 7.45
C ASP A 123 19.83 -20.50 6.18
N PHE A 124 20.44 -19.31 6.26
CA PHE A 124 20.42 -18.36 5.13
C PHE A 124 21.08 -18.93 3.87
N ALA A 125 22.18 -19.68 4.00
CA ALA A 125 22.88 -20.28 2.86
C ALA A 125 22.03 -21.33 2.12
N THR A 126 21.18 -22.05 2.84
CA THR A 126 20.20 -22.98 2.28
C THR A 126 19.02 -22.22 1.69
N LEU A 127 18.52 -21.17 2.35
CA LEU A 127 17.47 -20.30 1.80
C LEU A 127 17.89 -19.70 0.46
N GLN A 128 19.14 -19.27 0.28
CA GLN A 128 19.62 -18.75 -1.01
C GLN A 128 19.52 -19.77 -2.16
N LYS A 129 19.52 -21.08 -1.85
CA LYS A 129 19.35 -22.14 -2.84
C LYS A 129 17.86 -22.39 -3.13
N THR A 130 17.03 -22.39 -2.09
CA THR A 130 15.59 -22.71 -2.21
C THR A 130 14.74 -21.50 -2.60
N ARG A 131 15.19 -20.28 -2.28
CA ARG A 131 14.57 -18.96 -2.47
C ARG A 131 13.23 -18.74 -1.79
N GLN A 132 12.69 -19.77 -1.17
CA GLN A 132 11.43 -19.71 -0.44
C GLN A 132 11.40 -20.76 0.68
N HIS A 133 10.53 -20.51 1.64
CA HIS A 133 10.09 -21.48 2.64
C HIS A 133 8.56 -21.53 2.65
N LEU A 134 7.99 -22.72 2.45
CA LEU A 134 6.55 -22.93 2.47
C LEU A 134 6.12 -23.42 3.85
N PHE A 135 5.24 -22.67 4.52
CA PHE A 135 4.57 -23.11 5.73
C PHE A 135 3.53 -24.18 5.39
N LYS A 136 3.44 -25.20 6.24
CA LYS A 136 2.55 -26.37 6.06
C LYS A 136 1.39 -26.42 7.04
N SER A 137 1.04 -25.27 7.63
CA SER A 137 -0.05 -25.16 8.59
C SER A 137 -1.39 -25.59 7.99
N ALA A 138 -2.29 -26.10 8.84
CA ALA A 138 -3.66 -26.37 8.43
C ALA A 138 -4.36 -25.07 7.97
N PRO A 139 -5.41 -25.17 7.13
CA PRO A 139 -6.22 -24.01 6.77
C PRO A 139 -6.79 -23.32 8.00
N PHE A 140 -6.70 -21.99 8.02
CA PHE A 140 -7.30 -21.19 9.08
C PHE A 140 -8.82 -21.06 8.86
N ILE A 141 -9.61 -21.39 9.90
CA ILE A 141 -11.07 -21.23 9.89
C ILE A 141 -11.43 -19.98 10.70
N ALA A 142 -11.86 -18.92 10.00
CA ALA A 142 -12.19 -17.65 10.64
C ALA A 142 -13.31 -17.82 11.69
N PHE A 143 -13.09 -17.24 12.88
CA PHE A 143 -14.03 -17.23 14.00
C PHE A 143 -14.40 -18.62 14.57
N GLU A 144 -13.66 -19.68 14.24
CA GLU A 144 -13.99 -21.04 14.70
C GLU A 144 -14.09 -21.12 16.23
N ASP A 145 -13.09 -20.62 16.95
CA ASP A 145 -13.08 -20.65 18.42
C ASP A 145 -14.19 -19.78 19.01
N ASN A 146 -14.43 -18.59 18.43
CA ASN A 146 -15.52 -17.71 18.87
C ASN A 146 -16.90 -18.36 18.75
N ILE A 147 -17.08 -19.27 17.78
CA ILE A 147 -18.33 -19.98 17.52
C ILE A 147 -18.42 -21.25 18.37
N ARG A 148 -17.32 -22.00 18.50
CA ARG A 148 -17.29 -23.27 19.23
C ARG A 148 -17.33 -23.09 20.75
N ASP A 149 -16.71 -22.03 21.25
CA ASP A 149 -16.59 -21.75 22.68
C ASP A 149 -16.63 -20.23 22.98
N PRO A 150 -17.79 -19.57 22.81
CA PRO A 150 -17.93 -18.12 22.95
C PRO A 150 -17.68 -17.60 24.37
N ASP A 151 -17.84 -18.45 25.40
CA ASP A 151 -17.67 -18.03 26.80
C ASP A 151 -16.19 -17.82 27.15
N ASN A 152 -15.30 -18.66 26.60
CA ASN A 152 -13.85 -18.52 26.78
C ASN A 152 -13.17 -17.75 25.63
N HIS A 153 -13.82 -17.66 24.47
CA HIS A 153 -13.31 -16.94 23.29
C HIS A 153 -14.31 -15.87 22.82
N PRO A 154 -14.66 -14.87 23.65
CA PRO A 154 -15.58 -13.82 23.25
C PRO A 154 -14.98 -12.95 22.12
N PHE A 155 -15.84 -12.31 21.34
CA PHE A 155 -15.40 -11.28 20.39
C PHE A 155 -14.81 -10.09 21.16
N PRO A 156 -13.84 -9.34 20.59
CA PRO A 156 -13.22 -8.17 21.23
C PRO A 156 -14.14 -6.94 21.17
N THR A 157 -15.38 -7.08 21.65
CA THR A 157 -16.40 -6.04 21.74
C THR A 157 -16.84 -5.87 23.19
N PRO A 158 -17.43 -4.73 23.58
CA PRO A 158 -17.92 -4.52 24.95
C PRO A 158 -18.87 -5.62 25.46
N SER A 159 -19.69 -6.20 24.58
CA SER A 159 -20.61 -7.29 24.91
C SER A 159 -20.01 -8.71 24.80
N GLY A 160 -18.79 -8.85 24.28
CA GLY A 160 -18.21 -10.16 23.94
C GLY A 160 -18.82 -10.83 22.70
N LYS A 161 -19.70 -10.14 21.96
CA LYS A 161 -20.48 -10.67 20.84
C LYS A 161 -20.38 -9.79 19.59
N ILE A 162 -20.93 -10.25 18.47
CA ILE A 162 -21.18 -9.40 17.30
C ILE A 162 -22.27 -8.38 17.66
N GLU A 163 -21.95 -7.10 17.64
CA GLU A 163 -22.86 -6.01 18.01
C GLU A 163 -23.65 -5.51 16.80
N ILE A 164 -24.90 -5.96 16.66
CA ILE A 164 -25.82 -5.44 15.64
C ILE A 164 -26.15 -3.96 15.92
N PHE A 165 -26.23 -3.58 17.20
CA PHE A 165 -26.34 -2.21 17.67
C PHE A 165 -25.11 -1.84 18.48
N SER A 166 -24.40 -0.79 18.08
CA SER A 166 -23.22 -0.30 18.81
C SER A 166 -23.58 0.86 19.73
N LYS A 167 -23.53 0.61 21.05
CA LYS A 167 -23.75 1.65 22.08
C LYS A 167 -22.73 2.78 21.96
N ARG A 168 -21.47 2.45 21.65
CA ARG A 168 -20.41 3.45 21.42
C ARG A 168 -20.78 4.43 20.30
N LEU A 169 -21.28 3.93 19.17
CA LEU A 169 -21.72 4.79 18.06
C LEU A 169 -22.98 5.57 18.40
N TYR A 170 -23.90 4.98 19.16
CA TYR A 170 -25.10 5.68 19.65
C TYR A 170 -24.73 6.90 20.49
N ASP A 171 -23.78 6.74 21.41
CA ASP A 171 -23.35 7.79 22.32
C ASP A 171 -22.58 8.93 21.61
N MET A 172 -22.04 8.70 20.42
CA MET A 172 -21.44 9.75 19.59
C MET A 172 -22.47 10.74 19.03
N GLN A 173 -23.75 10.35 18.95
CA GLN A 173 -24.83 11.16 18.38
C GLN A 173 -24.50 11.71 16.97
N HIS A 174 -23.73 10.96 16.18
CA HIS A 174 -23.31 11.38 14.84
C HIS A 174 -24.33 10.91 13.79
N PRO A 175 -25.02 11.80 13.06
CA PRO A 175 -26.11 11.43 12.17
C PRO A 175 -25.67 10.52 11.01
N GLU A 176 -24.43 10.66 10.54
CA GLU A 176 -23.89 9.89 9.42
C GLU A 176 -23.21 8.58 9.82
N ILE A 177 -23.03 8.34 11.13
CA ILE A 177 -22.37 7.14 11.66
C ILE A 177 -23.31 6.51 12.69
N PRO A 178 -24.43 5.92 12.22
CA PRO A 178 -25.47 5.46 13.10
C PRO A 178 -25.07 4.20 13.88
N ALA A 179 -25.69 4.04 15.05
CA ALA A 179 -25.48 2.89 15.92
C ALA A 179 -26.01 1.56 15.37
N LEU A 180 -27.02 1.64 14.51
CA LEU A 180 -27.62 0.52 13.81
C LEU A 180 -27.38 0.73 12.31
N SER A 181 -26.92 -0.31 11.63
CA SER A 181 -26.75 -0.28 10.17
C SER A 181 -28.09 -0.02 9.48
N HIS A 182 -28.19 1.11 8.79
CA HIS A 182 -29.32 1.47 7.94
C HIS A 182 -28.84 2.38 6.80
N TYR A 183 -29.72 2.68 5.86
CA TYR A 183 -29.40 3.56 4.75
C TYR A 183 -29.17 4.99 5.23
N VAL A 184 -27.97 5.51 4.94
CA VAL A 184 -27.61 6.91 5.11
C VAL A 184 -27.27 7.44 3.71
N PRO A 185 -27.97 8.49 3.21
CA PRO A 185 -27.63 9.08 1.92
C PRO A 185 -26.17 9.53 1.88
N ALA A 186 -25.47 9.20 0.80
CA ALA A 186 -24.08 9.61 0.62
C ALA A 186 -23.99 11.09 0.25
N HIS A 187 -22.97 11.78 0.77
CA HIS A 187 -22.53 13.08 0.25
C HIS A 187 -22.22 12.96 -1.24
N GLU A 188 -22.68 13.92 -2.06
CA GLU A 188 -22.53 13.88 -3.53
C GLU A 188 -23.14 12.61 -4.16
N GLY A 189 -24.08 11.97 -3.44
CA GLY A 189 -24.86 10.83 -3.88
C GLY A 189 -26.01 11.20 -4.82
N PRO A 190 -26.80 10.22 -5.28
CA PRO A 190 -27.93 10.46 -6.19
C PRO A 190 -29.07 11.30 -5.58
N GLU A 191 -29.10 11.44 -4.26
CA GLU A 191 -30.08 12.22 -3.50
C GLU A 191 -29.56 13.63 -3.16
N ASP A 192 -28.30 13.94 -3.47
CA ASP A 192 -27.70 15.24 -3.20
C ASP A 192 -28.26 16.32 -4.13
N ALA A 193 -28.39 17.54 -3.63
CA ALA A 193 -28.84 18.68 -4.42
C ALA A 193 -27.91 18.98 -5.62
N LEU A 194 -26.62 18.63 -5.50
CA LEU A 194 -25.62 18.80 -6.55
C LEU A 194 -25.92 18.02 -7.83
N VAL A 195 -26.78 17.00 -7.78
CA VAL A 195 -27.23 16.26 -8.99
C VAL A 195 -27.86 17.18 -10.03
N LYS A 196 -28.42 18.33 -9.63
CA LYS A 196 -28.97 19.34 -10.55
C LYS A 196 -27.89 19.94 -11.46
N ASP A 197 -26.69 20.16 -10.91
CA ASP A 197 -25.56 20.77 -11.61
C ASP A 197 -24.62 19.70 -12.20
N PHE A 198 -24.44 18.59 -11.49
CA PHE A 198 -23.55 17.47 -11.81
C PHE A 198 -24.33 16.13 -11.84
N PRO A 199 -25.08 15.85 -12.92
CA PRO A 199 -26.04 14.74 -12.95
C PRO A 199 -25.41 13.34 -13.16
N LEU A 200 -24.09 13.24 -13.32
CA LEU A 200 -23.39 11.96 -13.57
C LEU A 200 -22.47 11.64 -12.40
N GLN A 201 -22.59 10.44 -11.84
CA GLN A 201 -21.66 9.94 -10.84
C GLN A 201 -20.40 9.38 -11.48
N LEU A 202 -19.23 9.84 -11.02
CA LEU A 202 -17.95 9.31 -11.44
C LEU A 202 -17.55 8.15 -10.53
N ILE A 203 -17.33 6.98 -11.11
CA ILE A 203 -16.83 5.79 -10.40
C ILE A 203 -15.42 5.49 -10.91
N THR A 204 -14.44 5.49 -10.01
CA THR A 204 -13.03 5.21 -10.33
C THR A 204 -12.64 3.82 -9.80
N TRP A 205 -12.65 2.81 -10.67
CA TRP A 205 -12.20 1.47 -10.30
C TRP A 205 -10.72 1.23 -10.63
N LYS A 206 -10.14 0.20 -10.03
CA LYS A 206 -8.76 -0.23 -10.34
C LYS A 206 -8.72 -0.84 -11.74
N GLY A 207 -7.90 -0.27 -12.62
CA GLY A 207 -7.62 -0.83 -13.95
C GLY A 207 -6.91 -2.17 -13.86
N LYS A 208 -7.07 -3.03 -14.87
CA LYS A 208 -6.45 -4.37 -14.88
C LYS A 208 -4.96 -4.33 -15.25
N ASN A 209 -4.54 -3.26 -15.90
CA ASN A 209 -3.20 -3.12 -16.45
C ASN A 209 -2.18 -2.51 -15.48
N ARG A 210 -2.56 -2.17 -14.24
CA ARG A 210 -1.64 -1.54 -13.28
C ARG A 210 -2.09 -1.71 -11.85
N ALA A 211 -1.15 -1.61 -10.91
CA ALA A 211 -1.42 -1.57 -9.49
C ALA A 211 -1.40 -0.10 -9.02
N ASN A 212 -2.58 0.51 -8.89
CA ASN A 212 -2.72 1.96 -8.64
C ASN A 212 -1.99 2.78 -9.73
N SER A 213 -0.94 3.53 -9.37
CA SER A 213 -0.07 4.24 -10.33
C SER A 213 1.20 3.46 -10.71
N THR A 214 1.53 2.38 -10.01
CA THR A 214 2.67 1.53 -10.35
C THR A 214 2.43 0.85 -11.68
N GLN A 215 3.45 0.80 -12.54
CA GLN A 215 3.36 0.32 -13.94
C GLN A 215 2.61 1.26 -14.90
N TYR A 216 2.20 2.46 -14.48
CA TYR A 216 1.51 3.40 -15.39
C TYR A 216 2.31 3.72 -16.65
N ALA A 217 3.64 3.84 -16.53
CA ALA A 217 4.53 4.18 -17.65
C ALA A 217 4.95 2.96 -18.49
N ASN A 218 4.45 1.75 -18.20
CA ASN A 218 4.82 0.54 -18.93
C ASN A 218 4.07 0.47 -20.28
N PRO A 219 4.76 0.58 -21.43
CA PRO A 219 4.11 0.65 -22.74
C PRO A 219 3.29 -0.60 -23.06
N TRP A 220 3.78 -1.79 -22.69
CA TRP A 220 3.07 -3.05 -22.94
C TRP A 220 1.75 -3.11 -22.16
N LEU A 221 1.69 -2.52 -20.98
CA LEU A 221 0.47 -2.49 -20.17
C LEU A 221 -0.48 -1.37 -20.59
N ILE A 222 0.02 -0.28 -21.17
CA ILE A 222 -0.82 0.75 -21.80
C ILE A 222 -1.54 0.17 -23.03
N GLU A 223 -0.88 -0.69 -23.80
CA GLU A 223 -1.48 -1.38 -24.95
C GLU A 223 -2.62 -2.33 -24.54
N VAL A 224 -2.52 -2.99 -23.38
CA VAL A 224 -3.56 -3.90 -22.88
C VAL A 224 -4.85 -3.15 -22.51
N GLN A 225 -4.73 -1.98 -21.88
CA GLN A 225 -5.89 -1.18 -21.50
C GLN A 225 -5.55 0.31 -21.44
N GLN A 226 -6.17 1.09 -22.32
CA GLN A 226 -6.08 2.54 -22.28
C GLN A 226 -6.95 3.14 -21.17
N GLN A 227 -6.52 4.29 -20.62
CA GLN A 227 -7.33 5.06 -19.70
C GLN A 227 -8.46 5.73 -20.48
N THR A 228 -9.68 5.21 -20.34
CA THR A 228 -10.86 5.74 -21.04
C THR A 228 -11.98 6.04 -20.06
N LEU A 229 -12.85 7.00 -20.42
CA LEU A 229 -14.11 7.22 -19.72
C LEU A 229 -15.15 6.25 -20.27
N TRP A 230 -15.83 5.54 -19.38
CA TRP A 230 -16.96 4.70 -19.74
C TRP A 230 -18.24 5.46 -19.45
N ILE A 231 -19.11 5.58 -20.46
CA ILE A 231 -20.36 6.32 -20.37
C ILE A 231 -21.49 5.49 -20.98
N ASN A 232 -22.68 5.55 -20.38
CA ASN A 232 -23.85 4.90 -20.94
C ASN A 232 -24.18 5.50 -22.32
N PRO A 233 -24.54 4.70 -23.35
CA PRO A 233 -24.86 5.22 -24.67
C PRO A 233 -25.96 6.30 -24.68
N GLN A 234 -26.96 6.20 -23.82
CA GLN A 234 -28.04 7.19 -23.72
C GLN A 234 -27.52 8.54 -23.19
N ASP A 235 -26.60 8.50 -22.22
CA ASP A 235 -25.98 9.71 -21.66
C ASP A 235 -24.97 10.34 -22.62
N ALA A 236 -24.26 9.51 -23.38
CA ALA A 236 -23.35 9.96 -24.44
C ALA A 236 -24.12 10.66 -25.57
N GLN A 237 -25.22 10.06 -26.05
CA GLN A 237 -26.04 10.62 -27.14
C GLN A 237 -26.63 11.98 -26.76
N LYS A 238 -27.17 12.13 -25.55
CA LYS A 238 -27.68 13.42 -25.04
C LYS A 238 -26.63 14.53 -25.02
N ARG A 239 -25.34 14.17 -25.01
CA ARG A 239 -24.19 15.09 -24.94
C ARG A 239 -23.42 15.19 -26.27
N GLY A 240 -23.90 14.56 -27.34
CA GLY A 240 -23.23 14.57 -28.65
C GLY A 240 -21.89 13.83 -28.66
N ILE A 241 -21.66 12.90 -27.73
CA ILE A 241 -20.43 12.10 -27.65
C ILE A 241 -20.60 10.84 -28.50
N THR A 242 -19.64 10.61 -29.40
CA THR A 242 -19.55 9.40 -30.23
C THR A 242 -18.28 8.63 -29.90
N HIS A 243 -18.29 7.33 -30.21
CA HIS A 243 -17.10 6.47 -30.13
C HIS A 243 -16.10 6.81 -31.25
#